data_AF-A0A950Z6B9-F1
#
_entry.id   AF-A0A950Z6B9-F1
#
_cell.length_a   1.000
_cell.length_b   1.000
_cell.length_c   1.000
_cell.angle_alpha   90.00
_cell.angle_beta   90.00
_cell.angle_gamma   90.00
#
_symmetry.space_group_name_H-M   'P 1'
#
loop_
_entity.id
_entity.type
_entity.pdbx_description
1 polymer ?
#
loop_
_entity_poly.entity_id
_entity_poly.type
_entity_poly.pdbx_seq_one_letter_code
_entity_poly.pdbx_strand_id
1 'polypeptide(L)'
;MTDRCKTCGCTRGEVEVDARTLDLLDDFQTGRYRCCDIVRWADEQRLAWLDATDQDAYEAWQVTETAPIPEQESAFVPVRTRRRPKWFGMA
;
A
#
# COMPACT_ATOMS: atom_id res chain seq x y z
N MET A 1 4.76 -26.60 24.74
CA MET A 1 4.21 -27.33 23.58
C MET A 1 3.38 -26.34 22.79
N THR A 2 3.82 -25.98 21.59
CA THR A 2 3.00 -25.19 20.66
C THR A 2 2.04 -26.17 19.99
N ASP A 3 0.83 -26.29 20.53
CA ASP A 3 -0.23 -27.07 19.89
C ASP A 3 -0.61 -26.40 18.57
N ARG A 4 -0.04 -26.92 17.48
CA ARG A 4 -0.37 -26.55 16.11
C ARG A 4 -1.58 -27.38 15.68
N CYS A 5 -2.51 -26.76 14.97
CA CYS A 5 -3.60 -27.48 14.34
C CYS A 5 -3.03 -28.46 13.29
N LYS A 6 -3.48 -29.71 13.29
CA LYS A 6 -3.04 -30.73 12.31
C LYS A 6 -3.51 -30.43 10.88
N THR A 7 -4.52 -29.59 10.72
CA THR A 7 -5.13 -29.28 9.42
C THR A 7 -4.56 -28.00 8.80
N CYS A 8 -4.64 -26.86 9.49
CA CYS A 8 -4.08 -25.60 8.96
C CYS A 8 -2.61 -25.38 9.34
N GLY A 9 -2.05 -26.17 10.25
CA GLY A 9 -0.67 -26.01 10.70
C GLY A 9 -0.42 -24.78 11.57
N CYS A 10 -1.40 -23.90 11.79
CA CYS A 10 -1.23 -22.70 12.60
C CYS A 10 -1.28 -23.01 14.10
N THR A 11 -0.49 -22.26 14.87
CA THR A 11 -0.61 -22.15 16.32
C THR A 11 -1.82 -21.31 16.70
N ARG A 12 -2.30 -21.44 17.94
CA ARG A 12 -3.38 -20.60 18.45
C ARG A 12 -3.07 -19.11 18.33
N GLY A 13 -1.84 -18.70 18.63
CA GLY A 13 -1.43 -17.29 18.57
C GLY A 13 -1.49 -16.71 17.14
N GLU A 14 -1.07 -17.47 16.13
CA GLU A 14 -1.20 -17.08 14.72
C GLU A 14 -2.68 -16.91 14.33
N VAL A 15 -3.53 -17.87 14.72
CA VAL A 15 -4.97 -17.79 14.44
C VAL A 15 -5.63 -16.60 15.15
N GLU A 16 -5.20 -16.24 16.35
CA GLU A 16 -5.70 -15.05 17.06
C GLU A 16 -5.24 -13.73 16.42
N VAL A 17 -4.13 -13.73 15.68
CA VAL A 17 -3.72 -12.59 14.86
C VAL A 17 -4.60 -12.50 13.61
N ASP A 18 -4.80 -13.61 12.90
CA ASP A 18 -5.68 -13.67 11.74
C ASP A 18 -7.12 -13.27 12.09
N ALA A 19 -7.65 -13.79 13.21
CA ALA A 19 -8.98 -13.44 13.69
C ALA A 19 -9.10 -11.96 14.05
N ARG A 20 -8.05 -11.31 14.57
CA ARG A 20 -8.04 -9.86 14.80
C ARG A 20 -8.05 -9.08 13.50
N THR A 21 -7.26 -9.49 12.52
CA THR A 21 -7.22 -8.87 11.20
C THR A 21 -8.58 -8.91 10.50
N LEU A 22 -9.34 -10.00 10.71
CA LEU A 22 -10.67 -10.20 10.15
C LEU A 22 -11.81 -9.62 11.00
N ASP A 23 -11.52 -9.03 12.17
CA ASP A 23 -12.52 -8.61 13.16
C ASP A 23 -13.45 -9.74 13.65
N LEU A 24 -12.90 -10.95 13.76
CA LEU A 24 -13.58 -12.19 14.18
C LEU A 24 -13.01 -12.78 15.48
N LEU A 25 -12.26 -12.01 16.27
CA LEU A 25 -11.60 -12.52 17.48
C LEU A 25 -12.61 -13.07 18.49
N ASP A 26 -13.71 -12.36 18.74
CA ASP A 26 -14.73 -12.80 19.69
C ASP A 26 -15.42 -14.09 19.22
N ASP A 27 -15.75 -14.17 17.93
CA ASP A 27 -16.31 -15.38 17.33
C ASP A 27 -15.34 -16.57 17.39
N PHE A 28 -14.03 -16.33 17.26
CA PHE A 28 -13.03 -17.37 17.44
C PHE A 28 -12.90 -17.81 18.91
N GLN A 29 -12.93 -16.86 19.85
CA GLN A 29 -12.81 -17.13 21.29
C GLN A 29 -14.03 -17.86 21.86
N THR A 30 -15.22 -17.53 21.38
CA THR A 30 -16.48 -18.22 21.71
C THR A 30 -16.63 -19.58 21.03
N GLY A 31 -15.72 -19.92 20.12
CA GLY A 31 -15.71 -21.19 19.39
C GLY A 31 -16.75 -21.26 18.28
N ARG A 32 -17.33 -20.12 17.86
CA ARG A 32 -18.22 -20.03 16.70
C ARG A 32 -17.49 -20.44 15.42
N TYR A 33 -16.23 -20.04 15.29
CA TYR A 33 -15.38 -20.41 14.17
C TYR A 33 -14.16 -21.20 14.62
N ARG A 34 -13.75 -22.17 13.82
CA ARG A 34 -12.56 -22.98 14.10
C ARG A 34 -11.34 -22.30 13.47
N CYS A 35 -10.16 -22.69 13.95
CA CYS A 35 -8.90 -22.16 13.43
C CYS A 35 -8.75 -22.28 11.90
N CYS A 36 -9.20 -23.37 11.30
CA CYS A 36 -9.10 -23.55 9.85
C CYS A 36 -10.06 -22.65 9.06
N ASP A 37 -11.19 -22.26 9.66
CA ASP A 37 -12.14 -21.36 9.03
C ASP A 37 -11.54 -19.94 8.98
N ILE A 38 -10.97 -19.49 10.11
CA ILE A 38 -10.25 -18.20 10.23
C ILE A 38 -9.07 -18.13 9.25
N VAL A 39 -8.19 -19.12 9.26
CA VAL A 39 -6.98 -19.12 8.40
C VAL A 39 -7.37 -19.07 6.92
N ARG A 40 -8.36 -19.87 6.50
CA ARG A 40 -8.85 -19.84 5.12
C ARG A 40 -9.34 -18.45 4.72
N TRP A 41 -10.13 -17.79 5.57
CA TRP A 41 -10.63 -16.45 5.26
C TRP A 41 -9.53 -15.40 5.24
N ALA A 42 -8.52 -15.53 6.10
CA ALA A 42 -7.35 -14.66 6.09
C ALA A 42 -6.56 -14.80 4.77
N ASP A 43 -6.39 -16.03 4.29
CA ASP A 43 -5.78 -16.31 2.98
C ASP A 43 -6.61 -15.73 1.84
N GLU A 44 -7.93 -15.88 1.86
CA GLU A 44 -8.85 -15.30 0.87
C GLU A 44 -8.76 -13.77 0.83
N GLN A 45 -8.77 -13.11 2.00
CA GLN A 45 -8.62 -11.64 2.07
C GLN A 45 -7.26 -11.17 1.58
N ARG A 46 -6.20 -11.92 1.91
CA ARG A 46 -4.84 -11.62 1.43
C ARG A 46 -4.76 -11.72 -0.10
N LEU A 47 -5.33 -12.77 -0.69
CA LEU A 47 -5.37 -12.94 -2.15
C LEU A 47 -6.15 -11.81 -2.82
N ALA A 48 -7.34 -11.48 -2.30
CA ALA A 48 -8.14 -10.38 -2.82
C ALA A 48 -7.41 -9.03 -2.76
N TRP A 49 -6.67 -8.78 -1.67
CA TRP A 49 -5.87 -7.57 -1.53
C TRP A 49 -4.70 -7.51 -2.52
N LEU A 50 -4.02 -8.64 -2.74
CA LEU A 50 -2.95 -8.73 -3.73
C LEU A 50 -3.49 -8.49 -5.14
N ASP A 51 -4.58 -9.14 -5.52
CA ASP A 51 -5.21 -8.96 -6.83
C ASP A 51 -5.64 -7.50 -7.07
N ALA A 52 -6.21 -6.85 -6.06
CA ALA A 52 -6.55 -5.43 -6.13
C ALA A 52 -5.32 -4.54 -6.29
N THR A 53 -4.25 -4.83 -5.54
CA THR A 53 -3.01 -4.05 -5.60
C THR A 53 -2.30 -4.21 -6.95
N ASP A 54 -2.32 -5.41 -7.54
CA ASP A 54 -1.78 -5.68 -8.86
C ASP A 54 -2.56 -4.93 -9.95
N GLN A 55 -3.89 -4.86 -9.82
CA GLN A 55 -4.74 -4.09 -10.71
C GLN A 55 -4.44 -2.58 -10.62
N ASP A 56 -4.33 -2.03 -9.40
CA ASP A 56 -3.99 -0.62 -9.18
C ASP A 56 -2.61 -0.29 -9.78
N ALA A 57 -1.63 -1.19 -9.62
CA ALA A 57 -0.30 -1.03 -10.20
C ALA A 57 -0.34 -1.04 -11.74
N TYR A 58 -1.14 -1.92 -12.34
CA TYR A 58 -1.34 -1.98 -13.78
C TYR A 58 -1.98 -0.71 -14.33
N GLU A 59 -3.02 -0.19 -13.67
CA GLU A 59 -3.68 1.06 -14.07
C GLU A 59 -2.72 2.25 -13.96
N ALA A 60 -1.94 2.34 -12.88
CA ALA A 60 -0.92 3.37 -12.74
C ALA A 60 0.15 3.30 -13.85
N TRP A 61 0.56 2.10 -14.24
CA TRP A 61 1.49 1.89 -15.35
C TRP A 61 0.89 2.32 -16.70
N GLN A 62 -0.35 1.93 -16.99
CA GLN A 62 -1.02 2.35 -18.23
C GLN A 62 -1.13 3.89 -18.33
N VAL A 63 -1.49 4.57 -17.24
CA VAL A 63 -1.59 6.05 -17.21
C VAL A 63 -0.23 6.71 -17.44
N THR A 64 0.85 6.15 -16.90
CA THR A 64 2.20 6.69 -17.09
C THR A 64 2.77 6.41 -18.49
N GLU A 65 2.42 5.28 -19.10
CA GLU A 65 2.83 4.95 -20.48
C GLU A 65 2.05 5.74 -21.53
N THR A 66 0.76 6.04 -21.27
CA THR A 66 -0.09 6.80 -22.22
C THR A 66 -0.02 8.31 -22.06
N ALA A 67 0.62 8.86 -21.02
CA ALA A 67 0.88 10.29 -20.97
C ALA A 67 1.95 10.64 -22.02
N PRO A 68 1.62 11.27 -23.17
CA PRO A 68 2.66 11.81 -24.01
C PRO A 68 3.40 12.83 -23.14
N ILE A 69 4.71 12.64 -22.98
CA ILE A 69 5.58 13.73 -22.57
C ILE A 69 5.36 14.76 -23.67
N PRO A 70 4.66 15.90 -23.43
CA PRO A 70 4.72 16.94 -24.43
C PRO A 70 6.21 17.26 -24.52
N GLU A 71 6.77 17.18 -25.72
CA GLU A 71 8.00 17.89 -26.03
C GLU A 71 7.69 19.36 -25.74
N GLN A 72 7.81 19.76 -24.48
CA GLN A 72 7.90 21.14 -24.10
C GLN A 72 9.22 21.56 -24.73
N GLU A 73 9.13 22.08 -25.96
CA GLU A 73 10.04 23.12 -26.40
C GLU A 73 10.11 24.10 -25.23
N SER A 74 11.19 23.99 -24.47
CA SER A 74 11.45 24.86 -23.35
C SER A 74 11.72 26.22 -23.96
N ALA A 75 10.65 26.98 -24.17
CA ALA A 75 10.73 28.38 -24.53
C ALA A 75 11.40 29.08 -23.35
N PHE A 76 12.73 29.23 -23.44
CA PHE A 76 13.52 29.97 -22.48
C PHE A 76 12.99 31.41 -22.44
N VAL A 77 12.11 31.70 -21.49
CA VAL A 77 11.62 33.06 -21.26
C VAL A 77 12.79 33.88 -20.71
N PRO A 78 13.27 34.91 -21.43
CA PRO A 78 14.40 35.71 -20.95
C PRO A 78 13.95 36.51 -19.73
N VAL A 79 14.35 36.09 -18.54
CA VAL A 79 14.13 36.86 -17.32
C VAL A 79 15.08 38.06 -17.38
N ARG A 80 14.52 39.25 -17.64
CA ARG A 80 15.28 40.51 -17.55
C ARG A 80 15.66 40.75 -16.09
N THR A 81 16.89 40.41 -15.73
CA THR A 81 17.46 40.76 -14.43
C THR A 81 17.59 42.29 -14.35
N ARG A 82 16.84 42.92 -13.45
CA ARG A 82 17.06 44.33 -13.13
C ARG A 82 18.44 44.44 -12.49
N ARG A 83 19.36 45.19 -13.12
CA ARG A 83 20.66 45.54 -12.52
C ARG A 83 20.38 46.14 -11.14
N ARG A 84 21.05 45.60 -10.10
CA ARG A 84 21.00 46.18 -8.74
C ARG A 84 21.41 47.66 -8.82
N PRO A 85 20.71 48.58 -8.15
CA PRO A 85 21.15 49.96 -8.06
C PRO A 85 22.54 50.01 -7.41
N LYS A 86 23.49 50.69 -8.06
CA LYS A 86 24.80 51.01 -7.46
C LYS A 86 24.61 52.11 -6.43
N TRP A 87 24.22 51.75 -5.21
CA TRP A 87 24.30 52.64 -4.06
C TRP A 87 24.87 51.89 -2.86
N PHE A 88 26.16 51.54 -2.97
CA PHE A 88 27.07 51.49 -1.83
C PHE A 88 28.42 51.97 -2.36
N GLY A 89 28.76 53.21 -2.03
CA GLY A 89 29.92 53.91 -2.55
C GLY A 89 29.99 55.36 -2.10
N MET A 90 29.90 55.60 -0.80
CA MET A 90 30.45 56.77 -0.08
C MET A 90 30.88 56.16 1.28
N ALA A 91 32.16 56.00 1.61
CA ALA A 91 33.19 57.02 1.80
C ALA A 91 32.71 58.10 2.79
#